data_AF-A0A7I8D4L9-F1
#
_entry.id   AF-A0A7I8D4L9-F1
#
_cell.length_a   1.000
_cell.length_b   1.000
_cell.length_c   1.000
_cell.angle_alpha   90.00
_cell.angle_beta   90.00
_cell.angle_gamma   90.00
#
_symmetry.space_group_name_H-M   'P 1'
#
loop_
_entity.id
_entity.type
_entity.pdbx_description
1 polymer ?
#
loop_
_entity_poly.entity_id
_entity_poly.type
_entity_poly.pdbx_seq_one_letter_code
_entity_poly.pdbx_strand_id
1 'polypeptide(L)'
;MSYNSSTENLGLPQWILSDPPQMSDFNSAFSAIDAAFDKTLAYKQDLTTEDLDDIQITGIYVQNYTSNATTDRHYPVKASGCLMCIGGENKAYQYYICQNEGCIWMRRYNSKSWSDWDQIYPSVTSGSNDNGSWIKYPDGTMIVTQKYDIHMAATTYAYLGDYIVEHYLQSDPPDFPIAFMDVPYCTYSLEGAWTFWIGNNTRAGGSPATTTHSARLSLLRPKDTTLVTESITTITVTAIGRWK
;
A
#
# COMPACT_ATOMS: atom_id res chain seq x y z
N MET A 1 11.11 -54.92 -18.98
CA MET A 1 10.81 -54.08 -17.81
C MET A 1 10.54 -55.03 -16.65
N SER A 2 11.41 -55.08 -15.66
CA SER A 2 11.44 -56.15 -14.65
C SER A 2 11.33 -55.62 -13.21
N TYR A 3 10.36 -54.73 -12.99
CA TYR A 3 9.86 -54.46 -11.66
C TYR A 3 8.45 -55.06 -11.52
N ASN A 4 8.15 -55.66 -10.36
CA ASN A 4 6.87 -56.35 -10.13
C ASN A 4 5.89 -55.52 -9.29
N SER A 5 6.38 -54.44 -8.68
CA SER A 5 5.61 -53.55 -7.81
C SER A 5 6.36 -52.23 -7.59
N SER A 6 5.66 -51.23 -7.06
CA SER A 6 6.22 -49.97 -6.59
C SER A 6 6.04 -49.81 -5.07
N THR A 7 6.93 -49.10 -4.40
CA THR A 7 6.75 -48.79 -2.96
C THR A 7 5.58 -47.84 -2.74
N GLU A 8 4.80 -48.06 -1.68
CA GLU A 8 3.54 -47.37 -1.40
C GLU A 8 3.68 -45.84 -1.24
N ASN A 9 4.83 -45.35 -0.76
CA ASN A 9 5.04 -43.94 -0.44
C ASN A 9 5.94 -43.17 -1.41
N LEU A 10 6.85 -43.86 -2.10
CA LEU A 10 7.85 -43.23 -2.98
C LEU A 10 7.74 -43.68 -4.44
N GLY A 11 6.84 -44.62 -4.75
CA GLY A 11 6.65 -45.12 -6.12
C GLY A 11 7.89 -45.80 -6.71
N LEU A 12 8.85 -46.22 -5.87
CA LEU A 12 10.12 -46.76 -6.34
C LEU A 12 9.95 -48.21 -6.81
N PRO A 13 10.55 -48.62 -7.94
CA PRO A 13 10.45 -49.98 -8.46
C PRO A 13 11.05 -51.02 -7.50
N GLN A 14 10.32 -52.11 -7.26
CA GLN A 14 10.80 -53.31 -6.57
C GLN A 14 11.20 -54.39 -7.60
N TRP A 15 12.49 -54.70 -7.63
CA TRP A 15 13.13 -55.57 -8.63
C TRP A 15 12.94 -57.06 -8.34
N ILE A 16 12.78 -57.87 -9.39
CA ILE A 16 12.77 -59.33 -9.29
C ILE A 16 14.21 -59.83 -9.24
N LEU A 17 14.55 -60.70 -8.29
CA LEU A 17 15.93 -61.19 -8.06
C LEU A 17 16.59 -61.86 -9.29
N SER A 18 15.79 -62.34 -10.25
CA SER A 18 16.24 -62.97 -11.49
C SER A 18 16.56 -61.99 -12.63
N ASP A 19 16.27 -60.70 -12.47
CA ASP A 19 16.60 -59.65 -13.44
C ASP A 19 17.07 -58.39 -12.68
N PRO A 20 18.38 -58.32 -12.37
CA PRO A 20 18.92 -57.25 -11.54
C PRO A 20 18.84 -55.90 -12.25
N PRO A 21 18.75 -54.78 -11.49
CA PRO A 21 18.68 -53.44 -12.05
C PRO A 21 19.87 -53.15 -12.96
N GLN A 22 19.58 -52.58 -14.14
CA GLN A 22 20.58 -52.19 -15.11
C GLN A 22 21.02 -50.74 -14.88
N MET A 23 22.18 -50.35 -15.42
CA MET A 23 22.68 -48.97 -15.32
C MET A 23 21.66 -47.92 -15.81
N SER A 24 20.84 -48.28 -16.80
CA SER A 24 19.76 -47.42 -17.31
C SER A 24 18.69 -47.10 -16.26
N ASP A 25 18.41 -48.03 -15.35
CA ASP A 25 17.40 -47.85 -14.31
C ASP A 25 17.90 -46.85 -13.25
N PHE A 26 19.19 -46.93 -12.89
CA PHE A 26 19.84 -45.97 -12.00
C PHE A 26 19.86 -44.57 -12.62
N ASN A 27 20.26 -44.44 -13.88
CA ASN A 27 20.26 -43.15 -14.58
C ASN A 27 18.87 -42.52 -14.64
N SER A 28 17.84 -43.34 -14.87
CA SER A 28 16.44 -42.89 -14.87
C SER A 28 16.00 -42.42 -13.49
N ALA A 29 16.36 -43.16 -12.44
CA ALA A 29 16.05 -42.79 -11.06
C ALA A 29 16.76 -41.48 -10.64
N PHE A 30 18.03 -41.31 -10.97
CA PHE A 30 18.75 -40.06 -10.69
C PHE A 30 18.15 -38.87 -11.43
N SER A 31 17.80 -39.05 -12.71
CA SER A 31 17.12 -38.01 -13.49
C SER A 31 15.77 -37.61 -12.88
N ALA A 32 15.02 -38.59 -12.35
CA ALA A 32 13.74 -38.33 -11.68
C ALA A 32 13.92 -37.58 -10.34
N ILE A 33 14.99 -37.89 -9.60
CA ILE A 33 15.35 -37.18 -8.37
C ILE A 33 15.72 -35.72 -8.67
N ASP A 34 16.54 -35.47 -9.70
CA ASP A 34 16.92 -34.11 -10.11
C ASP A 34 15.68 -33.30 -10.50
N ALA A 35 14.78 -33.88 -11.30
CA ALA A 35 13.52 -33.24 -11.67
C ALA A 35 12.59 -32.97 -10.47
N ALA A 36 12.66 -33.80 -9.42
CA ALA A 36 11.93 -33.57 -8.18
C ALA A 36 12.51 -32.38 -7.39
N PHE A 37 13.84 -32.27 -7.31
CA PHE A 37 14.52 -31.14 -6.68
C PHE A 37 14.17 -29.79 -7.35
N ASP A 38 13.95 -29.77 -8.66
CA ASP A 38 13.50 -28.56 -9.38
C ASP A 38 12.10 -28.09 -9.02
N LYS A 39 11.28 -28.97 -8.44
CA LYS A 39 9.94 -28.63 -7.94
C LYS A 39 9.91 -28.32 -6.45
N THR A 40 11.02 -28.51 -5.74
CA THR A 40 11.09 -28.22 -4.29
C THR A 40 11.23 -26.72 -4.04
N LEU A 41 10.48 -26.23 -3.05
CA LEU A 41 10.70 -24.89 -2.51
C LEU A 41 11.86 -24.94 -1.51
N ALA A 42 13.06 -24.75 -2.01
CA ALA A 42 14.30 -24.74 -1.23
C ALA A 42 15.18 -23.56 -1.65
N TYR A 43 16.19 -23.25 -0.83
CA TYR A 43 17.25 -22.34 -1.25
C TYR A 43 17.91 -22.89 -2.52
N LYS A 44 17.90 -22.09 -3.59
CA LYS A 44 18.48 -22.44 -4.88
C LYS A 44 19.87 -21.81 -5.05
N GLN A 45 19.95 -20.49 -4.96
CA GLN A 45 21.21 -19.77 -5.14
C GLN A 45 21.15 -18.32 -4.63
N ASP A 46 22.32 -17.74 -4.46
CA ASP A 46 22.49 -16.30 -4.39
C ASP A 46 22.42 -15.70 -5.81
N LEU A 47 21.68 -14.61 -5.94
CA LEU A 47 21.62 -13.81 -7.15
C LEU A 47 22.78 -12.81 -7.14
N THR A 48 23.43 -12.73 -8.30
CA THR A 48 24.46 -11.76 -8.63
C THR A 48 23.86 -10.70 -9.56
N THR A 49 23.83 -10.96 -10.86
CA THR A 49 23.45 -10.03 -11.93
C THR A 49 22.35 -10.57 -12.83
N GLU A 50 21.72 -11.67 -12.43
CA GLU A 50 20.63 -12.31 -13.14
C GLU A 50 19.42 -11.37 -13.22
N ASP A 51 18.69 -11.51 -14.32
CA ASP A 51 17.42 -10.84 -14.52
C ASP A 51 16.29 -11.65 -13.86
N LEU A 52 15.40 -11.00 -13.11
CA LEU A 52 14.30 -11.69 -12.46
C LEU A 52 13.28 -12.28 -13.44
N ASP A 53 13.23 -11.82 -14.69
CA ASP A 53 12.34 -12.38 -15.71
C ASP A 53 12.73 -13.79 -16.16
N ASP A 54 14.02 -14.13 -16.02
CA ASP A 54 14.58 -15.44 -16.34
C ASP A 54 14.31 -16.46 -15.21
N ILE A 55 13.96 -16.00 -14.01
CA ILE A 55 13.76 -16.85 -12.84
C ILE A 55 12.32 -17.37 -12.78
N GLN A 56 12.08 -18.51 -13.41
CA GLN A 56 10.75 -19.16 -13.44
C GLN A 56 10.72 -20.51 -12.72
N ILE A 57 11.86 -20.97 -12.18
CA ILE A 57 11.99 -22.25 -11.48
C ILE A 57 11.62 -22.07 -10.00
N THR A 58 10.88 -23.04 -9.45
CA THR A 58 10.50 -23.04 -8.03
C THR A 58 11.74 -23.01 -7.13
N GLY A 59 11.76 -22.06 -6.20
CA GLY A 59 12.90 -21.91 -5.29
C GLY A 59 12.92 -20.60 -4.53
N ILE A 60 13.89 -20.51 -3.61
CA ILE A 60 14.23 -19.31 -2.85
C ILE A 60 15.60 -18.83 -3.33
N TYR A 61 15.68 -17.55 -3.70
CA TYR A 61 16.87 -16.91 -4.25
C TYR A 61 17.19 -15.66 -3.45
N VAL A 62 18.47 -15.39 -3.19
CA VAL A 62 18.87 -14.28 -2.30
C VAL A 62 19.69 -13.26 -3.07
N GLN A 63 19.22 -12.01 -3.15
CA GLN A 63 19.99 -10.89 -3.68
C GLN A 63 20.68 -10.16 -2.53
N ASN A 64 21.98 -10.41 -2.37
CA ASN A 64 22.79 -9.90 -1.25
C ASN A 64 23.14 -8.41 -1.38
N TYR A 65 23.10 -7.83 -2.59
CA TYR A 65 23.60 -6.48 -2.83
C TYR A 65 22.52 -5.58 -3.45
N THR A 66 22.15 -4.51 -2.73
CA THR A 66 21.22 -3.48 -3.23
C THR A 66 21.70 -2.86 -4.55
N SER A 67 23.01 -2.79 -4.80
CA SER A 67 23.57 -2.31 -6.07
C SER A 67 23.18 -3.17 -7.27
N ASN A 68 22.86 -4.45 -7.04
CA ASN A 68 22.53 -5.39 -8.11
C ASN A 68 21.02 -5.57 -8.29
N ALA A 69 20.21 -5.25 -7.28
CA ALA A 69 18.75 -5.18 -7.36
C ALA A 69 18.33 -3.92 -8.12
N THR A 70 18.33 -3.97 -9.46
CA THR A 70 18.02 -2.81 -10.30
C THR A 70 16.73 -3.01 -11.09
N THR A 71 16.03 -1.91 -11.39
CA THR A 71 14.85 -1.94 -12.27
C THR A 71 15.17 -2.50 -13.65
N ASP A 72 16.39 -2.28 -14.16
CA ASP A 72 16.88 -2.84 -15.43
C ASP A 72 17.04 -4.37 -15.42
N ARG A 73 17.03 -4.99 -14.23
CA ARG A 73 17.02 -6.45 -14.01
C ARG A 73 15.66 -6.93 -13.46
N HIS A 74 14.63 -6.11 -13.67
CA HIS A 74 13.24 -6.36 -13.30
C HIS A 74 12.98 -6.56 -11.79
N TYR A 75 13.81 -5.97 -10.93
CA TYR A 75 13.50 -5.84 -9.51
C TYR A 75 12.39 -4.79 -9.28
N PRO A 76 11.47 -5.01 -8.32
CA PRO A 76 10.37 -4.07 -8.04
C PRO A 76 10.88 -2.73 -7.50
N VAL A 77 11.99 -2.76 -6.77
CA VAL A 77 12.59 -1.61 -6.12
C VAL A 77 14.09 -1.83 -5.98
N LYS A 78 14.85 -0.74 -5.89
CA LYS A 78 16.31 -0.77 -5.68
C LYS A 78 16.67 -1.13 -4.24
N ALA A 79 16.48 -2.39 -3.86
CA ALA A 79 16.81 -2.92 -2.54
C ALA A 79 17.20 -4.40 -2.63
N SER A 80 18.21 -4.82 -1.87
CA SER A 80 18.53 -6.24 -1.64
C SER A 80 17.38 -6.95 -0.91
N GLY A 81 17.36 -8.28 -0.98
CA GLY A 81 16.23 -9.04 -0.49
C GLY A 81 16.20 -10.49 -0.94
N CYS A 82 15.06 -11.13 -0.70
CA CYS A 82 14.81 -12.53 -0.99
C CYS A 82 13.69 -12.65 -2.02
N LEU A 83 13.92 -13.42 -3.08
CA LEU A 83 12.92 -13.81 -4.05
C LEU A 83 12.44 -15.23 -3.74
N MET A 84 11.14 -15.39 -3.58
CA MET A 84 10.47 -16.67 -3.64
C MET A 84 9.81 -16.80 -5.02
N CYS A 85 10.20 -17.81 -5.79
CA CYS A 85 9.56 -18.14 -7.06
C CYS A 85 8.82 -19.48 -6.93
N ILE A 86 7.60 -19.53 -7.45
CA ILE A 86 6.80 -20.74 -7.61
C ILE A 86 6.53 -20.91 -9.10
N GLY A 87 7.25 -21.85 -9.71
CA GLY A 87 7.18 -22.16 -11.13
C GLY A 87 6.18 -23.25 -11.47
N GLY A 88 5.58 -23.14 -12.65
CA GLY A 88 4.74 -24.16 -13.26
C GLY A 88 4.80 -24.07 -14.79
N GLU A 89 4.06 -24.93 -15.48
CA GLU A 89 4.03 -24.92 -16.94
C GLU A 89 3.42 -23.60 -17.46
N ASN A 90 4.25 -22.79 -18.14
CA ASN A 90 3.90 -21.45 -18.67
C ASN A 90 3.36 -20.46 -17.61
N LYS A 91 3.68 -20.68 -16.34
CA LYS A 91 3.25 -19.84 -15.22
C LYS A 91 4.38 -19.71 -14.20
N ALA A 92 4.52 -18.53 -13.63
CA ALA A 92 5.39 -18.34 -12.46
C ALA A 92 4.77 -17.27 -11.55
N TYR A 93 4.98 -17.43 -10.25
CA TYR A 93 4.61 -16.44 -9.25
C TYR A 93 5.85 -16.05 -8.49
N GLN A 94 6.12 -14.75 -8.43
CA GLN A 94 7.28 -14.22 -7.72
C GLN A 94 6.81 -13.36 -6.56
N TYR A 95 7.43 -13.59 -5.41
CA TYR A 95 7.31 -12.73 -4.23
C TYR A 95 8.70 -12.22 -3.88
N TYR A 96 8.84 -10.90 -3.73
CA TYR A 96 10.10 -10.28 -3.36
C TYR A 96 9.99 -9.58 -2.01
N ILE A 97 10.81 -10.01 -1.05
CA ILE A 97 10.88 -9.46 0.30
C ILE A 97 12.13 -8.59 0.41
N CYS A 98 11.95 -7.28 0.60
CA CYS A 98 13.03 -6.30 0.72
C CYS A 98 13.72 -6.39 2.08
N GLN A 99 15.05 -6.28 2.13
CA GLN A 99 15.83 -6.27 3.37
C GLN A 99 15.53 -5.05 4.26
N ASN A 100 15.42 -3.86 3.68
CA ASN A 100 15.59 -2.60 4.42
C ASN A 100 14.28 -2.08 5.03
N GLU A 101 13.16 -2.28 4.32
CA GLU A 101 11.83 -1.77 4.71
C GLU A 101 10.82 -2.91 4.97
N GLY A 102 11.26 -4.16 4.83
CA GLY A 102 10.37 -5.33 4.92
C GLY A 102 9.27 -5.35 3.86
N CYS A 103 9.36 -4.52 2.80
CA CYS A 103 8.36 -4.51 1.74
C CYS A 103 8.23 -5.87 1.08
N ILE A 104 7.00 -6.24 0.76
CA ILE A 104 6.70 -7.47 0.03
C ILE A 104 6.04 -7.05 -1.27
N TRP A 105 6.58 -7.56 -2.37
CA TRP A 105 6.05 -7.36 -3.71
C TRP A 105 5.63 -8.70 -4.29
N MET A 106 4.62 -8.69 -5.15
CA MET A 106 4.30 -9.84 -5.98
C MET A 106 4.18 -9.47 -7.44
N ARG A 107 4.45 -10.45 -8.31
CA ARG A 107 4.06 -10.42 -9.71
C ARG A 107 3.80 -11.83 -10.21
N ARG A 108 3.23 -11.92 -11.40
CA ARG A 108 2.93 -13.20 -12.05
C ARG A 108 3.37 -13.20 -13.51
N TYR A 109 3.86 -14.34 -13.94
CA TYR A 109 4.04 -14.67 -15.34
C TYR A 109 2.87 -15.53 -15.80
N ASN A 110 2.19 -15.13 -16.86
CA ASN A 110 1.14 -15.91 -17.50
C ASN A 110 1.36 -15.89 -19.01
N SER A 111 1.51 -17.07 -19.62
CA SER A 111 1.47 -17.24 -21.08
C SER A 111 2.33 -16.23 -21.85
N LYS A 112 3.60 -16.06 -21.45
CA LYS A 112 4.62 -15.20 -22.10
C LYS A 112 4.63 -13.72 -21.74
N SER A 113 3.95 -13.32 -20.68
CA SER A 113 4.10 -11.95 -20.15
C SER A 113 4.18 -11.95 -18.63
N TRP A 114 5.10 -11.15 -18.11
CA TRP A 114 5.08 -10.72 -16.71
C TRP A 114 4.02 -9.63 -16.54
N SER A 115 3.37 -9.62 -15.37
CA SER A 115 2.67 -8.44 -14.88
C SER A 115 3.65 -7.43 -14.32
N ASP A 116 3.20 -6.21 -14.14
CA ASP A 116 3.85 -5.26 -13.24
C ASP A 116 3.91 -5.83 -11.82
N TRP A 117 4.79 -5.26 -11.00
CA TRP A 117 4.92 -5.58 -9.59
C TRP A 117 3.88 -4.85 -8.75
N ASP A 118 3.18 -5.61 -7.90
CA ASP A 118 2.23 -5.08 -6.92
C ASP A 118 2.86 -5.12 -5.52
N GLN A 119 2.87 -3.98 -4.80
CA GLN A 119 3.33 -3.93 -3.41
C GLN A 119 2.23 -4.43 -2.46
N ILE A 120 2.47 -5.55 -1.78
CA ILE A 120 1.56 -6.14 -0.79
C ILE A 120 1.84 -5.61 0.62
N TYR A 121 3.11 -5.29 0.94
CA TYR A 121 3.50 -4.82 2.27
C TYR A 121 4.42 -3.57 2.20
N PRO A 122 4.27 -2.57 3.11
CA PRO A 122 3.22 -2.46 4.15
C PRO A 122 1.84 -2.42 3.52
N SER A 123 0.86 -3.13 4.09
CA SER A 123 -0.51 -3.08 3.60
C SER A 123 -1.14 -1.73 3.92
N VAL A 124 -2.36 -1.49 3.43
CA VAL A 124 -3.17 -0.36 3.90
C VAL A 124 -3.22 -0.41 5.43
N THR A 125 -2.81 0.67 6.10
CA THR A 125 -2.91 0.84 7.55
C THR A 125 -3.88 1.97 7.85
N SER A 126 -4.59 1.88 8.97
CA SER A 126 -5.59 2.89 9.35
C SER A 126 -5.64 3.05 10.86
N GLY A 127 -6.11 4.21 11.32
CA GLY A 127 -6.31 4.49 12.73
C GLY A 127 -7.22 5.69 12.96
N SER A 128 -7.47 6.01 14.22
CA SER A 128 -8.28 7.15 14.63
C SER A 128 -7.89 7.67 16.01
N ASN A 129 -8.19 8.94 16.27
CA ASN A 129 -8.20 9.54 17.59
C ASN A 129 -9.40 10.51 17.70
N ASP A 130 -9.47 11.32 18.76
CA ASP A 130 -10.56 12.26 18.99
C ASP A 130 -10.70 13.32 17.87
N ASN A 131 -9.64 13.57 17.09
CA ASN A 131 -9.62 14.54 16.00
C ASN A 131 -9.94 13.93 14.62
N GLY A 132 -10.19 12.63 14.51
CA GLY A 132 -10.59 11.99 13.26
C GLY A 132 -9.94 10.65 12.97
N SER A 133 -10.05 10.21 11.72
CA SER A 133 -9.48 8.95 11.22
C SER A 133 -8.51 9.16 10.07
N TRP A 134 -7.66 8.17 9.84
CA TRP A 134 -6.68 8.18 8.75
C TRP A 134 -6.51 6.79 8.12
N ILE A 135 -6.12 6.79 6.86
CA ILE A 135 -5.76 5.61 6.07
C ILE A 135 -4.46 5.92 5.32
N LYS A 136 -3.45 5.06 5.46
CA LYS A 136 -2.18 5.11 4.73
C LYS A 136 -2.11 3.96 3.75
N TYR A 137 -1.84 4.27 2.50
CA TYR A 137 -1.67 3.32 1.42
C TYR A 137 -0.18 2.98 1.22
N PRO A 138 0.12 1.76 0.71
CA PRO A 138 1.49 1.32 0.47
C PRO A 138 2.26 2.24 -0.48
N ASP A 139 1.58 2.85 -1.44
CA ASP A 139 2.11 3.78 -2.44
C ASP A 139 2.59 5.12 -1.84
N GLY A 140 2.36 5.35 -0.54
CA GLY A 140 2.70 6.57 0.19
C GLY A 140 1.58 7.61 0.26
N THR A 141 0.40 7.32 -0.30
CA THR A 141 -0.79 8.15 -0.18
C THR A 141 -1.39 8.03 1.22
N MET A 142 -1.78 9.16 1.81
CA MET A 142 -2.53 9.20 3.07
C MET A 142 -3.82 9.99 2.89
N ILE A 143 -4.91 9.46 3.43
CA ILE A 143 -6.21 10.14 3.50
C ILE A 143 -6.54 10.33 4.98
N VAL A 144 -6.86 11.56 5.36
CA VAL A 144 -7.35 11.93 6.70
C VAL A 144 -8.79 12.42 6.57
N THR A 145 -9.66 11.96 7.46
CA THR A 145 -11.00 12.51 7.65
C THR A 145 -11.13 13.05 9.06
N GLN A 146 -11.38 14.35 9.20
CA GLN A 146 -11.53 15.04 10.48
C GLN A 146 -12.91 15.70 10.54
N LYS A 147 -13.53 15.70 11.72
CA LYS A 147 -14.76 16.44 12.00
C LYS A 147 -14.57 17.34 13.21
N TYR A 148 -14.99 18.60 13.09
CA TYR A 148 -15.02 19.51 14.23
C TYR A 148 -16.16 20.51 14.08
N ASP A 149 -16.64 20.99 15.23
CA ASP A 149 -17.74 21.92 15.32
C ASP A 149 -17.23 23.36 15.40
N ILE A 150 -17.89 24.23 14.65
CA ILE A 150 -17.71 25.67 14.74
C ILE A 150 -18.94 26.28 15.39
N HIS A 151 -18.72 26.97 16.51
CA HIS A 151 -19.72 27.79 17.16
C HIS A 151 -19.83 29.13 16.43
N MET A 152 -20.97 29.37 15.79
CA MET A 152 -21.25 30.61 15.10
C MET A 152 -21.91 31.58 16.06
N ALA A 153 -21.26 32.73 16.29
CA ALA A 153 -21.77 33.75 17.19
C ALA A 153 -23.03 34.41 16.60
N ALA A 154 -23.96 34.82 17.46
CA ALA A 154 -25.20 35.46 17.03
C ALA A 154 -24.98 36.79 16.28
N THR A 155 -23.81 37.43 16.43
CA THR A 155 -23.46 38.68 15.75
C THR A 155 -21.96 38.79 15.53
N THR A 156 -21.50 38.77 14.28
CA THR A 156 -20.16 39.31 13.95
C THR A 156 -20.08 39.82 12.51
N TYR A 157 -19.47 41.01 12.36
CA TYR A 157 -19.60 41.93 11.24
C TYR A 157 -18.58 41.69 10.11
N ALA A 158 -19.07 41.64 8.86
CA ALA A 158 -18.53 42.39 7.71
C ALA A 158 -19.60 42.40 6.59
N TYR A 159 -20.20 43.56 6.31
CA TYR A 159 -21.31 43.68 5.37
C TYR A 159 -20.87 43.49 3.91
N LEU A 160 -21.34 42.41 3.29
CA LEU A 160 -21.62 42.35 1.86
C LEU A 160 -23.15 42.33 1.68
N GLY A 161 -23.83 43.43 2.00
CA GLY A 161 -25.28 43.52 1.86
C GLY A 161 -26.06 42.53 2.75
N ASP A 162 -26.76 41.57 2.13
CA ASP A 162 -27.65 40.59 2.76
C ASP A 162 -26.93 39.35 3.33
N TYR A 163 -25.60 39.37 3.39
CA TYR A 163 -24.79 38.24 3.89
C TYR A 163 -23.93 38.63 5.09
N ILE A 164 -23.71 37.65 5.98
CA ILE A 164 -22.81 37.73 7.13
C ILE A 164 -21.60 36.84 6.84
N VAL A 165 -20.41 37.45 6.79
CA VAL A 165 -19.12 36.72 6.76
C VAL A 165 -18.70 36.46 8.20
N GLU A 166 -18.59 35.19 8.57
CA GLU A 166 -17.97 34.79 9.83
C GLU A 166 -16.56 34.27 9.58
N HIS A 167 -15.63 34.91 10.25
CA HIS A 167 -14.27 34.41 10.39
C HIS A 167 -14.25 33.54 11.64
N TYR A 168 -13.88 32.27 11.50
CA TYR A 168 -13.54 31.47 12.66
C TYR A 168 -12.31 32.10 13.33
N LEU A 169 -12.55 32.82 14.44
CA LEU A 169 -11.54 33.58 15.20
C LEU A 169 -10.90 32.76 16.33
N GLN A 170 -11.31 31.50 16.51
CA GLN A 170 -10.67 30.59 17.45
C GLN A 170 -9.23 30.29 17.00
N SER A 171 -8.40 29.78 17.92
CA SER A 171 -7.08 29.22 17.61
C SER A 171 -7.15 28.24 16.42
N ASP A 172 -6.02 27.94 15.78
CA ASP A 172 -5.95 27.08 14.59
C ASP A 172 -6.88 25.85 14.67
N PRO A 173 -7.44 25.42 13.52
CA PRO A 173 -8.32 24.25 13.49
C PRO A 173 -7.61 23.05 14.12
N PRO A 174 -8.36 22.09 14.70
CA PRO A 174 -7.75 20.97 15.40
C PRO A 174 -6.72 20.25 14.54
N ASP A 175 -5.63 19.80 15.16
CA ASP A 175 -4.63 19.01 14.45
C ASP A 175 -5.27 17.75 13.87
N PHE A 176 -4.85 17.38 12.67
CA PHE A 176 -5.13 16.10 12.07
C PHE A 176 -4.76 14.97 13.04
N PRO A 177 -5.45 13.82 12.95
CA PRO A 177 -5.14 12.65 13.78
C PRO A 177 -3.71 12.14 13.58
N ILE A 178 -3.07 12.47 12.46
CA ILE A 178 -1.67 12.19 12.14
C ILE A 178 -1.13 13.23 11.17
N ALA A 179 0.15 13.59 11.30
CA ALA A 179 0.81 14.57 10.43
C ALA A 179 1.17 13.98 9.05
N PHE A 180 1.07 14.82 8.01
CA PHE A 180 1.57 14.54 6.67
C PHE A 180 3.07 14.87 6.54
N MET A 181 3.72 14.34 5.50
CA MET A 181 5.09 14.70 5.14
C MET A 181 5.16 16.08 4.47
N ASP A 182 4.22 16.34 3.57
CA ASP A 182 4.04 17.62 2.86
C ASP A 182 2.64 18.17 3.09
N VAL A 183 2.44 19.45 2.78
CA VAL A 183 1.11 20.10 2.91
C VAL A 183 0.09 19.33 2.06
N PRO A 184 -0.99 18.78 2.67
CA PRO A 184 -1.98 18.00 1.94
C PRO A 184 -2.96 18.89 1.17
N TYR A 185 -3.63 18.29 0.19
CA TYR A 185 -4.80 18.89 -0.43
C TYR A 185 -6.03 18.65 0.46
N CYS A 186 -6.71 19.72 0.87
CA CYS A 186 -7.90 19.64 1.73
C CYS A 186 -9.18 19.99 0.97
N THR A 187 -10.21 19.17 1.14
CA THR A 187 -11.60 19.46 0.76
C THR A 187 -12.49 19.51 1.98
N TYR A 188 -13.54 20.32 1.90
CA TYR A 188 -14.40 20.64 3.03
C TYR A 188 -15.86 20.37 2.66
N SER A 189 -16.59 19.71 3.56
CA SER A 189 -18.04 19.64 3.51
C SER A 189 -18.64 20.13 4.82
N LEU A 190 -19.84 20.68 4.73
CA LEU A 190 -20.56 21.27 5.85
C LEU A 190 -21.84 20.49 6.10
N GLU A 191 -22.14 20.27 7.37
CA GLU A 191 -23.43 19.80 7.82
C GLU A 191 -24.02 20.86 8.76
N GLY A 192 -25.16 21.41 8.39
CA GLY A 192 -25.81 22.50 9.11
C GLY A 192 -27.08 22.98 8.42
N ALA A 193 -27.86 23.82 9.12
CA ALA A 193 -29.18 24.24 8.67
C ALA A 193 -29.20 25.24 7.48
N TRP A 194 -28.04 25.72 7.01
CA TRP A 194 -27.94 26.82 6.05
C TRP A 194 -27.13 26.48 4.80
N THR A 195 -27.41 27.19 3.70
CA THR A 195 -26.54 27.22 2.52
C THR A 195 -25.36 28.15 2.79
N PHE A 196 -24.17 27.57 2.91
CA PHE A 196 -22.95 28.32 3.19
C PHE A 196 -22.07 28.43 1.95
N TRP A 197 -21.33 29.52 1.83
CA TRP A 197 -20.14 29.56 0.99
C TRP A 197 -18.89 29.36 1.86
N ILE A 198 -17.99 28.47 1.41
CA ILE A 198 -16.71 28.18 2.06
C ILE A 198 -15.62 28.85 1.25
N GLY A 199 -14.80 29.66 1.92
CA GLY A 199 -13.56 30.17 1.35
C GLY A 199 -12.41 30.05 2.34
N ASN A 200 -11.19 29.92 1.82
CA ASN A 200 -10.00 30.07 2.65
C ASN A 200 -9.96 31.50 3.22
N ASN A 201 -9.75 31.61 4.53
CA ASN A 201 -9.72 32.90 5.19
C ASN A 201 -8.39 33.63 4.91
N THR A 202 -8.38 34.48 3.89
CA THR A 202 -7.21 35.30 3.52
C THR A 202 -7.12 36.63 4.29
N ARG A 203 -8.19 37.06 4.98
CA ARG A 203 -8.23 38.35 5.69
C ARG A 203 -7.57 38.32 7.07
N ALA A 204 -7.56 37.17 7.75
CA ALA A 204 -6.94 36.99 9.06
C ALA A 204 -5.53 36.36 8.97
N GLY A 205 -4.66 36.91 8.13
CA GLY A 205 -3.25 36.51 8.08
C GLY A 205 -2.94 35.22 7.31
N GLY A 206 -3.89 34.63 6.58
CA GLY A 206 -3.62 33.52 5.67
C GLY A 206 -3.00 32.30 6.37
N SER A 207 -3.80 31.55 7.12
CA SER A 207 -3.38 30.25 7.68
C SER A 207 -3.70 29.15 6.65
N PRO A 208 -2.76 28.80 5.73
CA PRO A 208 -2.96 27.71 4.78
C PRO A 208 -3.02 26.37 5.52
N ALA A 209 -3.43 25.32 4.81
CA ALA A 209 -3.21 23.97 5.32
C ALA A 209 -1.71 23.79 5.60
N THR A 210 -1.42 23.10 6.69
CA THR A 210 -0.08 22.68 7.08
C THR A 210 -0.01 21.16 7.07
N THR A 211 1.14 20.60 7.39
CA THR A 211 1.28 19.15 7.58
C THR A 211 0.47 18.63 8.76
N THR A 212 0.07 19.49 9.70
CA THR A 212 -0.62 19.06 10.94
C THR A 212 -2.05 19.52 11.05
N HIS A 213 -2.51 20.53 10.30
CA HIS A 213 -3.92 20.95 10.34
C HIS A 213 -4.39 21.57 9.03
N SER A 214 -5.71 21.62 8.85
CA SER A 214 -6.35 22.21 7.67
C SER A 214 -6.28 23.74 7.66
N ALA A 215 -6.57 24.37 6.52
CA ALA A 215 -6.65 25.83 6.46
C ALA A 215 -7.82 26.37 7.31
N ARG A 216 -7.66 27.59 7.84
CA ARG A 216 -8.77 28.32 8.47
C ARG A 216 -9.81 28.70 7.43
N LEU A 217 -11.08 28.47 7.76
CA LEU A 217 -12.21 28.73 6.86
C LEU A 217 -12.91 30.06 7.20
N SER A 218 -13.44 30.70 6.16
CA SER A 218 -14.47 31.73 6.26
C SER A 218 -15.78 31.15 5.79
N LEU A 219 -16.83 31.39 6.57
CA LEU A 219 -18.17 30.92 6.28
C LEU A 219 -19.05 32.13 5.97
N LEU A 220 -19.74 32.10 4.84
CA LEU A 220 -20.74 33.11 4.49
C LEU A 220 -22.13 32.51 4.66
N ARG A 221 -23.02 33.20 5.38
CA ARG A 221 -24.43 32.81 5.53
C ARG A 221 -25.37 33.99 5.26
N PRO A 222 -26.65 33.74 4.90
CA PRO A 222 -27.65 34.80 4.81
C PRO A 222 -27.80 35.54 6.14
N LYS A 223 -28.03 36.85 6.06
CA LYS A 223 -28.31 37.70 7.22
C LYS A 223 -29.70 37.38 7.75
N ASP A 224 -29.76 36.56 8.79
CA ASP A 224 -31.00 36.34 9.53
C ASP A 224 -31.12 37.37 10.65
N THR A 225 -32.16 38.20 10.61
CA THR A 225 -32.44 39.23 11.62
C THR A 225 -33.13 38.68 12.86
N THR A 226 -33.39 37.36 12.94
CA THR A 226 -34.20 36.74 14.00
C THR A 226 -33.45 35.81 14.95
N LEU A 227 -32.14 35.60 14.76
CA LEU A 227 -31.36 34.69 15.59
C LEU A 227 -31.02 35.27 16.97
N VAL A 228 -31.44 34.52 18.01
CA VAL A 228 -31.22 34.81 19.44
C VAL A 228 -30.18 33.91 20.10
N THR A 229 -29.63 32.91 19.40
CA THR A 229 -28.70 31.91 19.97
C THR A 229 -27.56 31.53 19.02
N GLU A 230 -26.43 31.10 19.59
CA GLU A 230 -25.32 30.49 18.86
C GLU A 230 -25.78 29.25 18.09
N SER A 231 -25.33 29.09 16.85
CA SER A 231 -25.60 27.88 16.05
C SER A 231 -24.31 27.10 15.84
N ILE A 232 -24.39 25.77 15.94
CA ILE A 232 -23.26 24.88 15.68
C ILE A 232 -23.29 24.45 14.21
N THR A 233 -22.17 24.60 13.52
CA THR A 233 -21.96 24.05 12.17
C THR A 233 -20.82 23.03 12.23
N THR A 234 -21.09 21.81 11.78
CA THR A 234 -20.08 20.74 11.75
C THR A 234 -19.33 20.78 10.42
N ILE A 235 -18.01 20.81 10.51
CA ILE A 235 -17.11 20.82 9.35
C ILE A 235 -16.49 19.44 9.25
N THR A 236 -16.61 18.83 8.07
CA THR A 236 -15.84 17.63 7.73
C THR A 236 -14.73 18.03 6.77
N VAL A 237 -13.49 17.71 7.17
CA VAL A 237 -12.30 17.89 6.34
C VAL A 237 -11.88 16.52 5.81
N THR A 238 -11.68 16.43 4.51
CA THR A 238 -10.96 15.32 3.88
C THR A 238 -9.64 15.86 3.35
N ALA A 239 -8.53 15.40 3.90
CA ALA A 239 -7.18 15.80 3.49
C ALA A 239 -6.46 14.63 2.83
N ILE A 240 -5.86 14.86 1.66
CA ILE A 240 -5.12 13.86 0.87
C ILE A 240 -3.69 14.36 0.65
N GLY A 241 -2.70 13.53 1.00
CA GLY A 241 -1.29 13.91 0.91
C GLY A 241 -0.35 12.73 1.01
N ARG A 242 0.93 12.99 1.31
CA ARG A 242 1.99 11.98 1.43
C ARG A 242 2.35 11.70 2.87
N TRP A 243 2.72 10.46 3.19
CA TRP A 243 3.24 10.08 4.52
C TRP A 243 4.67 9.53 4.49
N LYS A 244 5.20 9.26 3.29
CA LYS A 244 6.57 8.82 2.99
C LYS A 244 7.05 9.45 1.68
#